data_AF-A0A1D6K480-F1
#
_entry.id   AF-A0A1D6K480-F1
#
_cell.length_a   1.000
_cell.length_b   1.000
_cell.length_c   1.000
_cell.angle_alpha   90.00
_cell.angle_beta   90.00
_cell.angle_gamma   90.00
#
_symmetry.space_group_name_H-M   'P 1'
#
loop_
_entity.id
_entity.type
_entity.pdbx_description
1 polymer ?
#
loop_
_entity_poly.entity_id
_entity_poly.type
_entity_poly.pdbx_seq_one_letter_code
_entity_poly.pdbx_strand_id
1 'polypeptide(L)'
;MADLGHLPSLFAARAPAFGTPWASISVTGAIALGMSFLSFDSIVAVTNFLYSLGMLLEFAAFVWLRARRPDLPRPYRVPLGTAGVVAMCAVPSSFLVLVMAVAGWKVCVASAAFTAAGVVVYYVMAFCKDRGCLKFGARAEGEYEGC
;
A
#
# COMPACT_ATOMS: atom_id res chain seq x y z
N MET A 1 -0.18 7.83 -6.82
CA MET A 1 -1.06 8.18 -5.68
C MET A 1 -1.48 9.65 -5.70
N ALA A 2 -0.56 10.61 -5.80
CA ALA A 2 -0.91 12.04 -5.88
C ALA A 2 -1.69 12.40 -7.16
N ASP A 3 -1.32 11.84 -8.32
CA ASP A 3 -2.08 12.03 -9.58
C ASP A 3 -3.45 11.34 -9.58
N LEU A 4 -3.66 10.36 -8.69
CA LEU A 4 -4.95 9.67 -8.51
C LEU A 4 -5.84 10.40 -7.49
N GLY A 5 -5.44 11.58 -7.01
CA GLY A 5 -6.20 12.36 -6.02
C GLY A 5 -6.23 11.79 -4.60
N HIS A 6 -5.39 10.79 -4.29
CA HIS A 6 -5.27 10.24 -2.92
C HIS A 6 -4.33 11.04 -2.02
N LEU A 7 -3.44 11.85 -2.62
CA LEU A 7 -2.49 12.73 -1.92
C LEU A 7 -2.66 14.17 -2.40
N PRO A 8 -2.33 15.19 -1.58
CA PRO A 8 -2.47 16.58 -1.98
C PRO A 8 -1.50 16.90 -3.12
N SER A 9 -1.88 17.81 -4.02
CA SER A 9 -1.09 18.18 -5.21
C SER A 9 0.33 18.67 -4.90
N LEU A 10 0.59 19.12 -3.67
CA LEU A 10 1.93 19.45 -3.16
C LEU A 10 2.93 18.30 -3.29
N PHE A 11 2.49 17.05 -3.16
CA PHE A 11 3.36 15.88 -3.35
C PHE A 11 3.59 15.52 -4.83
N ALA A 12 2.70 16.00 -5.71
CA ALA A 12 2.89 15.93 -7.17
C ALA A 12 3.65 17.15 -7.72
N ALA A 13 4.03 18.12 -6.87
CA ALA A 13 4.76 19.29 -7.30
C ALA A 13 6.16 18.89 -7.79
N ARG A 14 6.37 19.02 -9.10
CA ARG A 14 7.63 18.70 -9.77
C ARG A 14 8.54 19.92 -9.76
N ALA A 15 9.83 19.71 -9.51
CA ALA A 15 10.83 20.76 -9.60
C ALA A 15 10.98 21.23 -11.07
N PRO A 16 11.04 22.55 -11.33
CA PRO A 16 11.03 23.10 -12.68
C PRO A 16 12.27 22.74 -13.52
N ALA A 17 13.39 22.36 -12.88
CA ALA A 17 14.64 22.04 -13.56
C ALA A 17 14.76 20.55 -13.97
N PHE A 18 14.18 19.62 -13.19
CA PHE A 18 14.39 18.17 -13.37
C PHE A 18 13.11 17.35 -13.51
N GLY A 19 11.93 17.97 -13.36
CA GLY A 19 10.64 17.26 -13.44
C GLY A 19 10.44 16.22 -12.32
N THR A 20 11.30 16.21 -11.30
CA THR A 20 11.25 15.27 -10.17
C THR A 20 10.38 15.81 -9.04
N PRO A 21 9.61 14.95 -8.34
CA PRO A 21 8.78 15.36 -7.22
C PRO A 21 9.65 15.59 -5.97
N TRP A 22 10.19 16.80 -5.83
CA TRP A 22 11.13 17.16 -4.77
C TRP A 22 10.50 17.01 -3.37
N ALA A 23 9.23 17.39 -3.20
CA ALA A 23 8.52 17.30 -1.93
C ALA A 23 8.42 15.87 -1.41
N SER A 24 8.10 14.89 -2.28
CA SER A 24 8.05 13.48 -1.86
C SER A 24 9.43 12.93 -1.50
N ILE A 25 10.48 13.34 -2.21
CA ILE A 25 11.84 12.89 -1.94
C ILE A 25 12.31 13.42 -0.58
N SER A 26 12.09 14.71 -0.31
CA SER A 26 12.44 15.31 0.97
C SER A 26 11.68 14.67 2.14
N VAL A 27 10.39 14.38 1.97
CA VAL A 27 9.59 13.72 3.02
C VAL A 27 10.06 12.28 3.27
N THR A 28 10.23 11.47 2.22
CA THR A 28 10.73 10.09 2.39
C THR A 28 12.14 10.07 2.97
N GLY A 29 13.00 11.01 2.55
CA GLY A 29 14.34 11.19 3.10
C GLY A 29 14.33 11.57 4.58
N ALA A 30 13.46 12.49 4.99
CA ALA A 30 13.31 12.87 6.39
C ALA A 30 12.82 11.70 7.26
N ILE A 31 11.87 10.90 6.75
CA ILE A 31 11.38 9.68 7.43
C ILE A 31 12.53 8.68 7.57
N ALA A 32 13.30 8.44 6.51
CA ALA A 32 14.43 7.52 6.54
C ALA A 32 15.51 7.95 7.55
N LEU A 33 15.83 9.25 7.61
CA LEU A 33 16.73 9.81 8.62
C LEU A 33 16.19 9.65 10.04
N GLY A 34 14.88 9.85 10.25
CA GLY A 34 14.23 9.60 11.53
C GLY A 34 14.29 8.13 11.94
N MET A 35 14.09 7.21 10.99
CA MET A 35 14.22 5.77 11.22
C MET A 35 15.65 5.33 11.52
N SER A 36 16.66 6.06 11.05
CA SER A 36 18.08 5.74 11.30
C SER A 36 18.48 5.79 12.77
N PHE A 37 17.66 6.39 13.65
CA PHE A 37 17.89 6.38 15.10
C PHE A 37 17.39 5.10 15.79
N LEU A 38 16.64 4.24 15.09
CA LEU A 38 16.15 2.96 15.61
C LEU A 38 17.13 1.83 15.27
N SER A 39 17.08 0.75 16.05
CA SER A 39 17.86 -0.46 15.76
C SER A 39 17.40 -1.11 14.45
N PHE A 40 18.37 -1.48 13.61
CA PHE A 40 18.15 -2.13 12.32
C PHE A 40 17.26 -3.39 12.43
N ASP A 41 17.49 -4.23 13.43
CA ASP A 41 16.69 -5.45 13.66
C ASP A 41 15.20 -5.14 13.85
N SER A 42 14.89 -4.05 14.57
CA SER A 42 13.51 -3.65 14.81
C SER A 42 12.84 -3.13 13.53
N ILE A 43 13.59 -2.40 12.70
CA ILE A 43 13.09 -1.87 11.42
C ILE A 43 12.77 -3.02 10.46
N VAL A 44 13.69 -3.98 10.32
CA VAL A 44 13.51 -5.15 9.45
C VAL A 44 12.34 -6.00 9.93
N ALA A 45 12.22 -6.25 11.23
CA ALA A 45 11.12 -7.03 11.78
C ALA A 45 9.75 -6.37 11.54
N VAL A 46 9.63 -5.06 11.78
CA VAL A 46 8.38 -4.31 11.53
C VAL A 46 8.03 -4.28 10.05
N THR A 47 9.02 -4.05 9.18
CA THR A 47 8.81 -4.03 7.73
C THR A 47 8.37 -5.38 7.20
N ASN A 48 8.99 -6.47 7.67
CA ASN A 48 8.60 -7.83 7.30
C ASN A 48 7.17 -8.16 7.76
N PHE A 49 6.78 -7.72 8.96
CA PHE A 49 5.42 -7.91 9.47
C PHE A 49 4.39 -7.16 8.63
N LEU A 50 4.63 -5.88 8.34
CA LEU A 50 3.76 -5.05 7.48
C LEU A 50 3.66 -5.63 6.06
N TYR A 51 4.78 -6.09 5.50
CA TYR A 51 4.81 -6.73 4.19
C TYR A 51 3.99 -8.03 4.18
N SER A 52 4.16 -8.88 5.20
CA SER A 52 3.38 -10.11 5.34
C SER A 52 1.88 -9.83 5.43
N LEU A 53 1.48 -8.81 6.19
CA LEU A 53 0.09 -8.38 6.33
C LEU A 53 -0.46 -7.87 4.98
N GLY A 54 0.33 -7.10 4.23
CA GLY A 54 0.00 -6.67 2.86
C GLY A 54 -0.21 -7.84 1.90
N MET A 55 0.71 -8.81 1.89
CA MET A 55 0.59 -10.01 1.05
C MET A 55 -0.67 -10.83 1.39
N LEU A 56 -1.02 -10.96 2.67
CA LEU A 56 -2.26 -11.62 3.08
C LEU A 56 -3.51 -10.89 2.57
N LEU A 57 -3.52 -9.56 2.63
CA LEU A 57 -4.59 -8.73 2.07
C LEU A 57 -4.68 -8.88 0.55
N GLU A 58 -3.55 -8.93 -0.16
CA GLU A 58 -3.52 -9.14 -1.60
C GLU A 58 -4.09 -10.51 -2.00
N PHE A 59 -3.68 -11.58 -1.31
CA PHE A 59 -4.24 -12.92 -1.55
C PHE A 59 -5.73 -12.99 -1.23
N ALA A 60 -6.16 -12.36 -0.12
CA ALA A 60 -7.57 -12.29 0.23
C ALA A 60 -8.37 -11.53 -0.84
N ALA A 61 -7.88 -10.39 -1.30
CA ALA A 61 -8.50 -9.59 -2.36
C ALA A 61 -8.55 -10.37 -3.68
N PHE A 62 -7.50 -11.10 -4.03
CA PHE A 62 -7.44 -11.92 -5.24
C PHE A 62 -8.47 -13.05 -5.24
N VAL A 63 -8.55 -13.81 -4.13
CA VAL A 63 -9.54 -14.88 -3.95
C VAL A 63 -10.95 -14.31 -3.93
N TRP A 64 -11.18 -13.22 -3.21
CA TRP A 64 -12.48 -12.55 -3.13
C TRP A 64 -12.94 -12.03 -4.48
N LEU A 65 -12.08 -11.36 -5.24
CA LEU A 65 -12.42 -10.82 -6.57
C LEU A 65 -12.68 -11.95 -7.57
N ARG A 66 -11.99 -13.09 -7.43
CA ARG A 66 -12.24 -14.30 -8.23
C ARG A 66 -13.59 -14.94 -7.94
N ALA A 67 -14.06 -14.91 -6.69
CA ALA A 67 -15.38 -15.44 -6.33
C ALA A 67 -16.52 -14.47 -6.68
N ARG A 68 -16.34 -13.16 -6.45
CA ARG A 68 -17.41 -12.16 -6.58
C ARG A 68 -17.60 -11.63 -8.00
N ARG A 69 -16.53 -11.52 -8.79
CA ARG A 69 -16.54 -10.89 -10.13
C ARG A 69 -15.72 -11.74 -11.12
N PRO A 70 -16.26 -12.91 -11.55
CA PRO A 70 -15.57 -13.79 -12.48
C PRO A 70 -15.46 -13.19 -13.90
N ASP A 71 -16.38 -12.31 -14.28
CA ASP A 71 -16.52 -11.78 -15.66
C ASP A 71 -15.56 -10.62 -16.01
N LEU A 72 -14.70 -10.21 -15.07
CA LEU A 72 -13.69 -9.19 -15.34
C LEU A 72 -12.68 -9.69 -16.40
N PRO A 73 -12.30 -8.86 -17.40
CA PRO A 73 -11.30 -9.24 -18.38
C PRO A 73 -9.94 -9.43 -17.70
N ARG A 74 -9.50 -10.69 -17.57
CA ARG A 74 -8.21 -11.05 -16.98
C ARG A 74 -7.20 -11.33 -18.09
N PRO A 75 -6.20 -10.45 -18.33
CA PRO A 75 -5.17 -10.67 -19.35
C PRO A 75 -4.29 -11.88 -19.04
N TYR A 76 -4.16 -12.27 -17.76
CA TYR A 76 -3.51 -13.50 -17.33
C TYR A 76 -4.47 -14.38 -16.53
N ARG A 77 -4.75 -15.59 -17.04
CA ARG A 77 -5.65 -16.57 -16.40
C ARG A 77 -4.85 -17.70 -15.79
N VAL A 78 -4.96 -17.86 -14.47
CA VAL A 78 -4.33 -19.00 -13.77
C VAL A 78 -5.16 -20.26 -14.06
N PRO A 79 -4.57 -21.31 -14.68
CA PRO A 79 -5.30 -22.50 -15.14
C PRO A 79 -5.81 -23.41 -14.02
N LEU A 80 -5.39 -23.16 -12.78
CA LEU A 80 -5.89 -23.84 -11.58
C LEU A 80 -7.31 -23.34 -11.27
N GLY A 81 -8.25 -24.26 -11.02
CA GLY A 81 -9.61 -23.95 -10.57
C GLY A 81 -9.63 -23.11 -9.28
N THR A 82 -10.80 -22.60 -8.87
CA THR A 82 -10.92 -21.73 -7.67
C THR A 82 -10.35 -22.38 -6.41
N ALA A 83 -10.59 -23.67 -6.19
CA ALA A 83 -10.03 -24.42 -5.06
C ALA A 83 -8.51 -24.58 -5.13
N GLY A 84 -7.95 -24.85 -6.31
CA GLY A 84 -6.49 -24.98 -6.50
C GLY A 84 -5.75 -23.67 -6.25
N VAL A 85 -6.38 -22.54 -6.59
CA VAL A 85 -5.84 -21.21 -6.33
C VAL A 85 -5.88 -20.86 -4.85
N VAL A 86 -6.97 -21.19 -4.15
CA VAL A 86 -7.04 -21.03 -2.70
C VAL A 86 -5.97 -21.85 -2.01
N ALA A 87 -5.79 -23.12 -2.41
CA ALA A 87 -4.74 -23.97 -1.86
C ALA A 87 -3.32 -23.40 -2.12
N MET A 88 -3.06 -22.94 -3.35
CA MET A 88 -1.78 -22.32 -3.70
C MET A 88 -1.50 -21.03 -2.95
N CYS A 89 -2.52 -20.21 -2.65
CA CYS A 89 -2.37 -19.03 -1.80
C CYS A 89 -2.29 -19.38 -0.31
N ALA A 90 -2.91 -20.48 0.14
CA ALA A 90 -2.92 -20.90 1.53
C ALA A 90 -1.54 -21.34 2.02
N VAL A 91 -0.74 -22.00 1.19
CA VAL A 91 0.64 -22.43 1.53
C VAL A 91 1.57 -21.25 1.89
N PRO A 92 1.74 -20.21 1.05
CA PRO A 92 2.53 -19.05 1.42
C PRO A 92 1.86 -18.24 2.54
N SER A 93 0.51 -18.16 2.57
CA SER A 93 -0.20 -17.44 3.64
C SER A 93 0.04 -18.06 5.02
N SER A 94 0.01 -19.39 5.14
CA SER A 94 0.26 -20.07 6.41
C SER A 94 1.69 -19.86 6.90
N PHE A 95 2.66 -19.88 5.98
CA PHE A 95 4.05 -19.57 6.30
C PHE A 95 4.21 -18.12 6.79
N LEU A 96 3.58 -17.16 6.11
CA LEU A 96 3.59 -15.75 6.53
C LEU A 96 2.96 -15.55 7.92
N VAL A 97 1.83 -16.21 8.19
CA VAL A 97 1.18 -16.15 9.51
C VAL A 97 2.07 -16.74 10.60
N LEU A 98 2.80 -17.82 10.32
CA LEU A 98 3.76 -18.40 11.27
C LEU A 98 4.88 -17.40 11.58
N VAL A 99 5.45 -16.76 10.56
CA VAL A 99 6.48 -15.72 10.74
C VAL A 99 5.95 -14.55 11.56
N MET A 100 4.70 -14.14 11.34
CA MET A 100 4.04 -13.10 12.13
C MET A 100 3.79 -13.54 13.59
N ALA A 101 3.46 -14.80 13.84
CA ALA A 101 3.21 -15.33 15.17
C ALA A 101 4.49 -15.43 16.03
N VAL A 102 5.64 -15.65 15.38
CA VAL A 102 6.96 -15.64 16.03
C VAL A 102 7.45 -14.20 16.30
N ALA A 103 6.87 -13.19 15.65
CA ALA A 103 7.27 -11.81 15.87
C ALA A 103 6.99 -11.36 17.31
N GLY A 104 7.97 -10.71 17.94
CA GLY A 104 7.85 -10.24 19.32
C GLY A 104 6.77 -9.17 19.49
N TRP A 105 6.20 -9.06 20.70
CA TRP A 105 5.13 -8.11 21.04
C TRP A 105 5.44 -6.65 20.63
N LYS A 106 6.70 -6.22 20.76
CA LYS A 106 7.17 -4.90 20.35
C LYS A 106 6.96 -4.64 18.84
N VAL A 107 7.17 -5.65 18.01
CA VAL A 107 6.99 -5.57 16.55
C VAL A 107 5.51 -5.50 16.21
N CYS A 108 4.67 -6.27 16.89
CA CYS A 108 3.22 -6.23 16.72
C CYS A 108 2.65 -4.84 17.04
N VAL A 109 3.05 -4.26 18.19
CA VAL A 109 2.59 -2.92 18.58
C VAL A 109 3.08 -1.85 17.59
N ALA A 110 4.36 -1.89 17.19
CA ALA A 110 4.91 -0.94 16.23
C ALA A 110 4.20 -1.04 14.87
N SER A 111 4.00 -2.26 14.35
CA SER A 111 3.32 -2.48 13.07
C SER A 111 1.85 -2.08 13.13
N ALA A 112 1.15 -2.34 14.23
CA ALA A 112 -0.21 -1.87 14.46
C ALA A 112 -0.28 -0.34 14.50
N ALA A 113 0.68 0.32 15.14
CA ALA A 113 0.78 1.78 15.15
C ALA A 113 1.01 2.36 13.75
N PHE A 114 1.91 1.77 12.94
CA PHE A 114 2.11 2.19 11.55
C PHE A 114 0.87 1.98 10.70
N THR A 115 0.18 0.85 10.86
CA THR A 115 -1.06 0.56 10.14
C THR A 115 -2.17 1.55 10.52
N ALA A 116 -2.34 1.80 11.82
CA ALA A 116 -3.29 2.79 12.32
C ALA A 116 -2.95 4.21 11.82
N ALA A 117 -1.68 4.59 11.82
CA ALA A 117 -1.23 5.87 11.27
C ALA A 117 -1.59 6.00 9.79
N GLY A 118 -1.39 4.94 8.98
CA GLY A 118 -1.81 4.92 7.58
C GLY A 118 -3.33 5.11 7.40
N VAL A 119 -4.14 4.43 8.21
CA VAL A 119 -5.61 4.58 8.20
C VAL A 119 -6.03 5.99 8.63
N VAL A 120 -5.43 6.54 9.69
CA VAL A 120 -5.68 7.91 10.15
C VAL A 120 -5.34 8.91 9.06
N VAL A 121 -4.18 8.79 8.41
CA VAL A 121 -3.81 9.66 7.29
C VAL A 121 -4.83 9.57 6.17
N TYR A 122 -5.29 8.37 5.81
CA TYR A 122 -6.34 8.20 4.79
C TYR A 122 -7.64 8.94 5.17
N TYR A 123 -8.11 8.80 6.40
CA TYR A 123 -9.32 9.49 6.87
C TYR A 123 -9.14 11.01 6.99
N VAL A 124 -7.99 11.49 7.49
CA VAL A 124 -7.67 12.92 7.54
C VAL A 124 -7.67 13.49 6.12
N MET A 125 -7.10 12.76 5.16
CA MET A 125 -7.10 13.15 3.76
C MET A 125 -8.49 13.17 3.13
N ALA A 126 -9.33 12.17 3.44
CA ALA A 126 -10.74 12.16 3.03
C ALA A 126 -11.53 13.34 3.64
N PHE A 127 -11.32 13.63 4.92
CA PHE A 127 -11.95 14.77 5.60
C PHE A 127 -11.48 16.12 5.05
N CYS A 128 -10.18 16.25 4.74
CA CYS A 128 -9.62 17.44 4.10
C CYS A 128 -10.15 17.65 2.67
N LYS A 129 -10.51 16.57 1.97
CA LYS A 129 -11.17 16.63 0.65
C LYS A 129 -12.59 17.18 0.78
N ASP A 130 -13.37 16.71 1.74
CA ASP A 130 -14.74 17.19 1.99
C ASP A 130 -14.79 18.66 2.44
N ARG A 131 -13.75 19.12 3.16
CA ARG A 131 -13.62 20.52 3.61
C ARG A 131 -13.03 21.47 2.54
N GLY A 132 -12.62 20.97 1.38
CA GLY A 132 -12.03 21.79 0.30
C GLY A 132 -10.69 22.46 0.64
N CYS A 133 -10.00 22.00 1.69
CA CYS A 133 -8.84 22.69 2.26
C CYS A 133 -7.55 22.47 1.44
N LEU A 134 -7.49 21.41 0.62
CA LEU A 134 -6.31 21.04 -0.16
C LEU A 134 -6.66 20.86 -1.63
N LYS A 135 -5.86 21.47 -2.53
CA LYS A 135 -5.96 21.21 -3.97
C LYS A 135 -5.44 19.81 -4.24
N PHE A 136 -6.32 18.89 -4.61
CA PHE A 136 -5.95 17.59 -5.15
C PHE A 136 -5.72 17.73 -6.65
N GLY A 137 -4.63 17.14 -7.16
CA GLY A 137 -4.39 17.11 -8.60
C GLY A 137 -5.45 16.22 -9.23
N ALA A 138 -6.37 16.80 -9.99
CA ALA A 138 -7.22 16.06 -10.91
C ALA A 138 -6.40 15.82 -12.18
N ARG A 139 -6.10 14.57 -12.55
CA ARG A 139 -5.66 14.26 -13.92
C ARG A 139 -6.85 13.72 -14.71
N ALA A 140 -7.06 14.38 -15.85
CA ALA A 140 -8.02 14.12 -16.92
C ALA A 140 -8.34 12.64 -17.17
N GLU A 141 -9.62 12.29 -17.12
CA GLU A 141 -10.21 11.03 -17.59
C GLU A 141 -10.20 10.91 -19.12
N GLY A 142 -9.07 11.16 -19.79
CA GLY A 142 -9.06 11.48 -21.23
C GLY A 142 -8.18 10.67 -22.16
N GLU A 143 -7.47 9.61 -21.73
CA GLU A 143 -6.55 8.94 -22.66
C GLU A 143 -6.45 7.42 -22.44
N TYR A 144 -7.55 6.73 -22.75
CA TYR A 144 -7.56 5.34 -23.21
C TYR A 144 -8.64 5.15 -24.29
N GLU A 145 -8.66 6.05 -25.29
CA GLU A 145 -9.08 5.71 -26.64
C GLU A 145 -7.85 5.88 -27.53
N GLY A 146 -7.32 4.77 -28.05
CA GLY A 146 -6.24 4.81 -29.04
C GLY A 146 -5.17 3.74 -28.88
N CYS A 147 -5.52 2.47 -29.09
CA CYS A 147 -5.26 1.75 -30.35
C CYS A 147 -5.61 0.26 -30.19
#